data_AF-A0A9W7DNE5-F1
#
_entry.id   AF-A0A9W7DNE5-F1
#
_cell.length_a   1.000
_cell.length_b   1.000
_cell.length_c   1.000
_cell.angle_alpha   90.00
_cell.angle_beta   90.00
_cell.angle_gamma   90.00
#
_symmetry.space_group_name_H-M   'P 1'
#
loop_
_entity.id
_entity.type
_entity.pdbx_description
1 polymer ?
#
loop_
_entity_poly.entity_id
_entity_poly.type
_entity_poly.pdbx_seq_one_letter_code
_entity_poly.pdbx_strand_id
1 'polypeptide(L)'
;LNPSPSLNPSPFTLFALMGIGILFPWNALITSTAYFQLFLGPSITFVISNAYTGSLFLTLVATCFKKGDGYWTVQVGYVVMLIPLLVLTFLKTPTVSSLSVIGCCVGVGDGLVQSSLFTVASNNGGQYTTAVM
;
A
#
# COMPACT_ATOMS: atom_id res chain seq x y z
N LEU A 1 -23.64 30.04 -22.37
CA LEU A 1 -23.43 29.16 -21.20
C LEU A 1 -22.09 28.48 -21.40
N ASN A 2 -21.03 28.97 -20.75
CA ASN A 2 -19.73 28.30 -20.78
C ASN A 2 -19.89 26.94 -20.09
N PRO A 3 -19.44 25.82 -20.69
CA PRO A 3 -19.43 24.55 -20.00
C PRO A 3 -18.52 24.69 -18.78
N SER A 4 -19.06 24.40 -17.60
CA SER A 4 -18.30 24.26 -16.37
C SER A 4 -17.12 23.31 -16.63
N PRO A 5 -15.88 23.67 -16.24
CA PRO A 5 -14.73 22.79 -16.42
C PRO A 5 -15.03 21.47 -15.73
N SER A 6 -15.02 20.37 -16.49
CA SER A 6 -15.16 19.04 -15.93
C SER A 6 -14.01 18.82 -14.96
N LEU A 7 -14.34 18.66 -13.67
CA LEU A 7 -13.44 18.26 -12.59
C LEU A 7 -12.96 16.80 -12.75
N ASN A 8 -12.72 16.35 -13.98
CA ASN A 8 -12.18 15.03 -14.25
C ASN A 8 -10.66 15.15 -14.26
N PRO A 9 -9.96 14.66 -13.22
CA PRO A 9 -8.51 14.61 -13.24
C PRO A 9 -8.05 13.83 -14.46
N SER A 10 -6.94 14.26 -15.06
CA SER A 10 -6.35 13.53 -16.17
C SER A 10 -6.00 12.10 -15.73
N PRO A 11 -6.04 11.09 -16.62
CA PRO A 11 -5.61 9.73 -16.29
C PRO A 11 -4.22 9.68 -15.67
N PHE A 12 -3.31 10.56 -16.12
CA PHE A 12 -1.97 10.72 -15.56
C PHE A 12 -2.01 11.13 -14.08
N THR A 13 -2.85 12.11 -13.74
CA THR A 13 -3.05 12.55 -12.35
C THR A 13 -3.62 11.43 -11.48
N LEU A 14 -4.51 10.59 -12.02
CA LEU A 14 -5.04 9.45 -11.29
C LEU A 14 -3.95 8.40 -11.00
N PHE A 15 -3.14 8.04 -11.99
CA PHE A 15 -2.01 7.12 -11.78
C PHE A 15 -0.98 7.68 -10.78
N ALA A 16 -0.72 8.99 -10.79
CA ALA A 16 0.14 9.64 -9.81
C ALA A 16 -0.42 9.59 -8.39
N LEU A 17 -1.73 9.87 -8.23
CA LEU A 17 -2.40 9.73 -6.93
C LEU A 17 -2.37 8.29 -6.42
N MET A 18 -2.47 7.31 -7.32
CA MET A 18 -2.33 5.89 -6.97
C MET A 18 -0.88 5.55 -6.56
N GLY A 19 0.13 6.05 -7.26
CA GLY A 19 1.53 5.92 -6.85
C GLY A 19 1.78 6.43 -5.42
N ILE A 20 1.30 7.65 -5.14
CA ILE A 20 1.34 8.25 -3.80
C ILE A 20 0.61 7.36 -2.78
N GLY A 21 -0.57 6.86 -3.14
CA GLY A 21 -1.40 6.02 -2.29
C GLY A 21 -0.74 4.71 -1.87
N ILE A 22 0.21 4.18 -2.65
CA ILE A 22 0.99 2.98 -2.29
C ILE A 22 1.99 3.28 -1.19
N LEU A 23 2.83 4.30 -1.39
CA LEU A 23 3.98 4.55 -0.52
C LEU A 23 3.62 5.33 0.74
N PHE A 24 2.62 6.21 0.66
CA PHE A 24 2.26 7.08 1.76
C PHE A 24 1.89 6.32 3.05
N PRO A 25 1.04 5.26 3.02
CA PRO A 25 0.67 4.54 4.24
C PRO A 25 1.85 3.79 4.86
N TRP A 26 2.72 3.18 4.05
CA TRP A 26 3.93 2.51 4.53
C TRP A 26 4.93 3.49 5.14
N ASN A 27 5.17 4.63 4.48
CA ASN A 27 6.06 5.66 4.98
C ASN A 27 5.56 6.24 6.32
N ALA A 28 4.26 6.49 6.43
CA ALA A 28 3.65 6.92 7.69
C ALA A 28 3.86 5.89 8.82
N LEU A 29 3.72 4.60 8.52
CA LEU A 29 3.98 3.52 9.47
C LEU A 29 5.46 3.51 9.91
N ILE A 30 6.41 3.58 8.99
CA ILE A 30 7.85 3.65 9.33
C ILE A 30 8.13 4.86 10.24
N THR A 31 7.64 6.05 9.89
CA THR A 31 7.86 7.25 10.69
C THR A 31 7.28 7.11 12.11
N SER A 32 6.17 6.38 12.26
CA SER A 32 5.57 6.09 13.57
C SER A 32 6.32 5.02 14.39
N THR A 33 7.29 4.29 13.84
CA THR A 33 8.00 3.24 14.58
C THR A 33 8.78 3.79 15.79
N ALA A 34 9.29 5.02 15.72
CA ALA A 34 9.94 5.68 16.85
C ALA A 34 8.99 5.81 18.05
N TYR A 35 7.70 6.07 17.82
CA TYR A 35 6.69 6.09 18.88
C TYR A 35 6.52 4.69 19.50
N PHE A 36 6.39 3.65 18.66
CA PHE A 36 6.22 2.28 19.17
C PHE A 36 7.44 1.74 19.92
N GLN A 37 8.66 2.17 19.54
CA GLN A 37 9.89 1.78 20.22
C GLN A 37 9.90 2.19 21.70
N LEU A 38 9.31 3.35 22.04
CA LEU A 38 9.24 3.84 23.42
C LEU A 38 8.45 2.91 24.34
N PHE A 39 7.47 2.19 23.80
CA PHE A 39 6.55 1.35 24.58
C PHE A 39 6.78 -0.15 24.42
N LEU A 40 7.33 -0.58 23.27
CA LEU A 40 7.46 -2.00 22.90
C LEU A 40 8.93 -2.44 22.72
N GLY A 41 9.88 -1.51 22.84
CA GLY A 41 11.31 -1.78 22.76
C GLY A 41 11.92 -1.63 21.36
N PRO A 42 13.26 -1.66 21.27
CA PRO A 42 13.99 -1.29 20.05
C PRO A 42 13.84 -2.30 18.91
N SER A 43 13.46 -3.54 19.19
CA SER A 43 13.28 -4.60 18.19
C SER A 43 12.03 -4.42 17.32
N ILE A 44 11.11 -3.52 17.68
CA ILE A 44 9.83 -3.39 16.98
C ILE A 44 9.99 -3.01 15.50
N THR A 45 10.98 -2.17 15.18
CA THR A 45 11.27 -1.79 13.79
C THR A 45 11.69 -3.00 12.96
N PHE A 46 12.55 -3.86 13.51
CA PHE A 46 12.95 -5.09 12.83
C PHE A 46 11.76 -6.04 12.60
N VAL A 47 10.89 -6.17 13.60
CA VAL A 47 9.69 -7.01 13.51
C VAL A 47 8.72 -6.52 12.43
N ILE A 48 8.39 -5.22 12.42
CA ILE A 48 7.50 -4.62 11.42
C ILE A 48 8.12 -4.73 10.02
N SER A 49 9.41 -4.43 9.88
CA SER A 49 10.10 -4.51 8.59
C SER A 49 10.11 -5.93 8.03
N ASN A 50 10.36 -6.95 8.86
CA ASN A 50 10.31 -8.34 8.39
C ASN A 50 8.90 -8.79 8.03
N ALA A 51 7.90 -8.43 8.84
CA ALA A 51 6.51 -8.75 8.58
C ALA A 51 6.05 -8.16 7.24
N TYR A 52 6.33 -6.87 7.02
CA TYR A 52 6.02 -6.18 5.77
C TYR A 52 6.81 -6.77 4.59
N THR A 53 8.15 -6.85 4.67
CA THR A 53 8.98 -7.26 3.54
C THR A 53 8.71 -8.72 3.14
N GLY A 54 8.56 -9.60 4.12
CA GLY A 54 8.27 -11.01 3.88
C GLY A 54 6.90 -11.20 3.22
N SER A 55 5.87 -10.53 3.72
CA SER A 55 4.53 -10.61 3.14
C SER A 55 4.42 -9.96 1.77
N LEU A 56 5.08 -8.82 1.55
CA LEU A 56 5.21 -8.16 0.25
C LEU A 56 5.84 -9.11 -0.77
N PHE A 57 7.00 -9.68 -0.45
CA PHE A 57 7.70 -10.59 -1.35
C PHE A 57 6.85 -11.81 -1.70
N LEU A 58 6.24 -12.46 -0.70
CA LEU A 58 5.36 -13.60 -0.92
C LEU A 58 4.15 -13.24 -1.80
N THR A 59 3.58 -12.05 -1.61
CA THR A 59 2.45 -11.59 -2.40
C THR A 59 2.85 -11.34 -3.84
N LEU A 60 3.97 -10.66 -4.09
CA LEU A 60 4.50 -10.44 -5.43
C LEU A 60 4.73 -11.77 -6.15
N VAL A 61 5.42 -12.72 -5.51
CA VAL A 61 5.63 -14.08 -6.05
C VAL A 61 4.29 -14.77 -6.35
N ALA A 62 3.32 -14.72 -5.44
CA ALA A 62 2.01 -15.33 -5.65
C ALA A 62 1.24 -14.69 -6.82
N THR A 63 1.35 -13.38 -7.00
CA THR A 63 0.66 -12.64 -8.08
C THR A 63 1.30 -12.86 -9.46
N CYS A 64 2.61 -13.13 -9.54
CA CYS A 64 3.28 -13.46 -10.81
C CYS A 64 2.65 -14.65 -11.55
N PHE A 65 2.02 -15.57 -10.83
CA PHE A 65 1.41 -16.77 -11.41
C PHE A 65 -0.09 -16.64 -11.70
N LYS A 66 -0.73 -15.52 -11.32
CA LYS A 66 -2.17 -15.31 -11.52
C LYS A 66 -2.46 -14.38 -12.69
N LYS A 67 -3.32 -14.83 -13.60
CA LYS A 67 -4.00 -13.97 -14.59
C LYS A 67 -5.33 -13.49 -14.00
N GLY A 68 -5.29 -12.40 -13.25
CA GLY A 68 -6.47 -11.75 -12.66
C GLY A 68 -6.80 -10.42 -13.32
N ASP A 69 -7.97 -9.89 -13.01
CA ASP A 69 -8.31 -8.49 -13.34
C ASP A 69 -7.46 -7.56 -12.47
N GLY A 70 -6.56 -6.81 -13.12
CA GLY A 70 -5.65 -5.88 -12.45
C GLY A 70 -6.40 -4.77 -11.72
N TYR A 71 -7.54 -4.30 -12.22
CA TYR A 71 -8.28 -3.20 -11.59
C TYR A 71 -8.86 -3.61 -10.23
N TRP A 72 -9.45 -4.81 -10.16
CA TRP A 72 -10.01 -5.34 -8.91
C TRP A 72 -8.91 -5.62 -7.87
N THR A 73 -7.78 -6.15 -8.34
CA THR A 73 -6.64 -6.48 -7.47
C THR A 73 -6.05 -5.23 -6.81
N VAL A 74 -5.98 -4.11 -7.55
CA VAL A 74 -5.57 -2.81 -7.00
C VAL A 74 -6.52 -2.33 -5.90
N GLN A 75 -7.85 -2.42 -6.11
CA GLN A 75 -8.82 -2.00 -5.10
C GLN A 75 -8.72 -2.84 -3.82
N VAL A 76 -8.60 -4.16 -3.95
CA VAL A 76 -8.37 -5.07 -2.80
C VAL A 76 -7.10 -4.69 -2.07
N GLY A 77 -6.02 -4.47 -2.81
CA GLY A 77 -4.73 -4.11 -2.23
C GLY A 77 -4.83 -2.88 -1.34
N TYR A 78 -5.48 -1.82 -1.82
CA TYR A 78 -5.72 -0.61 -1.01
C TYR A 78 -6.55 -0.89 0.24
N VAL A 79 -7.63 -1.67 0.12
CA VAL A 79 -8.49 -1.99 1.27
C VAL A 79 -7.73 -2.81 2.32
N VAL A 80 -6.97 -3.82 1.87
CA VAL A 80 -6.16 -4.69 2.72
C VAL A 80 -5.03 -3.90 3.40
N MET A 81 -4.50 -2.86 2.76
CA MET A 81 -3.49 -1.97 3.33
C MET A 81 -4.08 -0.96 4.32
N LEU A 82 -5.22 -0.32 3.99
CA LEU A 82 -5.75 0.82 4.75
C LEU A 82 -6.55 0.40 5.99
N ILE A 83 -7.34 -0.68 5.92
CA ILE A 83 -8.15 -1.13 7.07
C ILE A 83 -7.29 -1.42 8.32
N PRO A 84 -6.18 -2.18 8.25
CA PRO A 84 -5.33 -2.44 9.40
C PRO A 84 -4.73 -1.17 10.01
N LEU A 85 -4.37 -0.19 9.17
CA LEU A 85 -3.85 1.10 9.62
C LEU A 85 -4.94 1.93 10.31
N LEU A 86 -6.18 1.88 9.83
CA LEU A 86 -7.31 2.48 10.52
C LEU A 86 -7.55 1.80 11.87
N VAL A 87 -7.52 0.46 11.94
CA VAL A 87 -7.66 -0.29 13.19
C VAL A 87 -6.56 0.12 14.19
N LEU A 88 -5.32 0.32 13.73
CA LEU A 88 -4.21 0.75 14.59
C LEU A 88 -4.53 2.05 15.35
N THR A 89 -5.25 3.00 14.74
CA THR A 89 -5.62 4.26 15.40
C THR A 89 -6.58 4.09 16.59
N PHE A 90 -7.30 2.97 16.64
CA PHE A 90 -8.26 2.67 17.72
C PHE A 90 -7.72 1.66 18.74
N LEU A 91 -6.51 1.12 18.53
CA LEU A 91 -5.88 0.22 19.49
C LEU A 91 -5.38 1.00 20.70
N LYS A 92 -6.03 0.79 21.86
CA LYS A 92 -5.62 1.40 23.13
C LYS A 92 -4.23 0.95 23.59
N THR A 93 -3.88 -0.30 23.33
CA THR A 93 -2.60 -0.92 23.72
C THR A 93 -2.10 -1.80 22.57
N PRO A 94 -1.36 -1.22 21.60
CA PRO A 94 -0.75 -2.01 20.54
C PRO A 94 0.29 -2.96 21.13
N THR A 95 0.26 -4.21 20.70
CA THR A 95 1.26 -5.23 21.04
C THR A 95 2.18 -5.49 19.86
N VAL A 96 3.34 -6.10 20.12
CA VAL A 96 4.26 -6.56 19.06
C VAL A 96 3.51 -7.40 18.02
N SER A 97 2.69 -8.36 18.47
CA SER A 97 1.89 -9.22 17.59
C SER A 97 0.90 -8.43 16.74
N SER A 98 0.20 -7.44 17.30
CA SER A 98 -0.73 -6.61 16.53
C SER A 98 -0.02 -5.81 15.44
N LEU A 99 1.16 -5.24 15.74
CA LEU A 99 1.97 -4.50 14.78
C LEU A 99 2.57 -5.40 13.70
N SER A 100 2.95 -6.65 14.04
CA SER A 100 3.36 -7.64 13.05
C SER A 100 2.22 -7.98 12.08
N VAL A 101 1.00 -8.20 12.59
CA VAL A 101 -0.16 -8.49 11.75
C VAL A 101 -0.47 -7.30 10.84
N ILE A 102 -0.46 -6.08 11.38
CA ILE A 102 -0.65 -4.86 10.60
C ILE A 102 0.43 -4.73 9.52
N GLY A 103 1.71 -4.92 9.87
CA GLY A 103 2.82 -4.91 8.92
C GLY A 103 2.64 -5.95 7.81
N CYS A 104 2.21 -7.17 8.15
CA CYS A 104 1.87 -8.20 7.18
C CYS A 104 0.73 -7.77 6.25
N CYS A 105 -0.37 -7.24 6.78
CA CYS A 105 -1.49 -6.81 5.95
C CYS A 105 -1.11 -5.64 5.03
N VAL A 106 -0.31 -4.68 5.52
CA VAL A 106 0.24 -3.60 4.70
C VAL A 106 1.11 -4.17 3.58
N GLY A 107 1.99 -5.12 3.88
CA GLY A 107 2.84 -5.74 2.85
C GLY A 107 2.06 -6.56 1.82
N VAL A 108 1.03 -7.30 2.23
CA VAL A 108 0.11 -7.98 1.30
C VAL A 108 -0.63 -6.97 0.43
N GLY A 109 -1.25 -5.95 1.05
CA GLY A 109 -2.00 -4.94 0.33
C GLY A 109 -1.12 -4.23 -0.70
N ASP A 110 0.07 -3.82 -0.29
CA ASP A 110 1.07 -3.20 -1.14
C ASP A 110 1.47 -4.10 -2.33
N GLY A 111 1.81 -5.37 -2.07
CA GLY A 111 2.16 -6.32 -3.14
C GLY A 111 1.04 -6.52 -4.17
N LEU A 112 -0.23 -6.54 -3.72
CA LEU A 112 -1.39 -6.61 -4.61
C LEU A 112 -1.51 -5.33 -5.45
N VAL A 113 -1.35 -4.15 -4.84
CA VAL A 113 -1.42 -2.89 -5.58
C VAL A 113 -0.27 -2.78 -6.58
N GLN A 114 0.98 -2.96 -6.17
CA GLN A 114 2.14 -2.77 -7.04
C GLN A 114 2.11 -3.73 -8.24
N SER A 115 1.91 -5.03 -8.02
CA SER A 115 1.88 -6.04 -9.10
C SER A 115 0.85 -5.69 -10.18
N SER A 116 -0.31 -5.21 -9.77
CA SER A 116 -1.44 -4.95 -10.66
C SER A 116 -1.42 -3.54 -11.24
N LEU A 117 -1.03 -2.53 -10.45
CA LEU A 117 -1.00 -1.14 -10.88
C LEU A 117 0.08 -0.92 -11.94
N PHE A 118 1.29 -1.47 -11.76
CA PHE A 118 2.34 -1.35 -12.76
C PHE A 118 1.97 -2.05 -14.07
N THR A 119 1.24 -3.17 -13.99
CA THR A 119 0.71 -3.88 -15.16
C THR A 119 -0.39 -3.07 -15.86
N VAL A 120 -1.33 -2.49 -15.11
CA VAL A 120 -2.40 -1.64 -15.67
C VAL A 120 -1.80 -0.38 -16.29
N ALA A 121 -0.84 0.26 -15.62
CA ALA A 121 -0.17 1.45 -16.10
C ALA A 121 0.61 1.18 -17.40
N SER A 122 1.38 0.08 -17.46
CA SER A 122 2.16 -0.27 -18.65
C SER A 122 1.27 -0.57 -19.87
N ASN A 123 0.12 -1.23 -19.66
CA ASN A 123 -0.86 -1.51 -20.70
C ASN A 123 -1.54 -0.25 -21.26
N ASN A 124 -1.63 0.81 -20.47
CA ASN A 124 -2.21 2.10 -20.90
C ASN A 124 -1.18 3.05 -21.52
N GLY A 125 0.12 2.74 -21.39
CA GLY A 125 1.23 3.51 -21.99
C GLY A 125 2.32 3.85 -20.96
N GLY A 126 3.59 3.84 -21.40
CA GLY A 126 4.74 3.97 -20.50
C GLY A 126 4.77 5.24 -19.63
N GLN A 127 4.15 6.33 -20.10
CA GLN A 127 3.99 7.57 -19.33
C GLN A 127 3.22 7.39 -18.02
N TYR A 128 2.28 6.43 -17.95
CA TYR A 128 1.53 6.15 -16.73
C TYR A 128 2.33 5.32 -15.73
N THR A 129 3.24 4.46 -16.20
CA THR A 129 4.20 3.80 -15.32
C THR A 129 5.11 4.84 -14.65
N THR A 130 5.55 5.86 -15.40
CA THR A 130 6.30 6.99 -14.85
C THR A 130 5.47 7.79 -13.85
N ALA A 131 4.17 7.96 -14.07
CA ALA A 131 3.30 8.65 -13.12
C ALA A 131 3.18 7.91 -11.78
N VAL A 132 3.22 6.57 -11.78
CA VAL A 132 3.11 5.74 -10.57
C VAL A 132 4.40 5.77 -9.72
N MET A 133 5.56 5.99 -10.34
CA MET A 133 6.87 6.07 -9.65
C MET A 133 7.07 7.41 -8.96
#